data_AF-A0ABD0N2E9-F1
#
_entry.id   AF-A0ABD0N2E9-F1
#
_cell.length_a   1.000
_cell.length_b   1.000
_cell.length_c   1.000
_cell.angle_alpha   90.00
_cell.angle_beta   90.00
_cell.angle_gamma   90.00
#
_symmetry.space_group_name_H-M   'P 1'
#
loop_
_entity.id
_entity.type
_entity.pdbx_description
1 polymer ?
#
loop_
_entity_poly.entity_id
_entity_poly.type
_entity_poly.pdbx_seq_one_letter_code
_entity_poly.pdbx_strand_id
1 'polypeptide(L)'
;MNKSAFPKIEENKDNKTASTERGRAAVVFSLKNEVGGLVKALKLFQENHVNLVHIESRKSKRRNSEFEIFVDCDSNREQLHEIIQLLRKHVNVLEMDAPDN
;
A
#
# COMPACT_ATOMS: atom_id res chain seq x y z
N MET A 1 18.44 -3.39 23.40
CA MET A 1 17.06 -2.90 23.58
C MET A 1 16.82 -1.80 22.57
N ASN A 2 16.37 -2.15 21.36
CA ASN A 2 16.07 -1.20 20.29
C ASN A 2 14.60 -0.76 20.40
N LYS A 3 14.37 0.49 20.82
CA LYS A 3 13.04 1.09 20.78
C LYS A 3 12.78 1.54 19.33
N SER A 4 12.04 0.74 18.57
CA SER A 4 11.41 1.18 17.34
C SER A 4 10.22 2.08 17.71
N ALA A 5 10.33 3.37 17.40
CA ALA A 5 9.26 4.34 17.57
C ALA A 5 8.34 4.29 16.35
N PHE A 6 7.15 3.71 16.52
CA PHE A 6 6.06 3.86 15.56
C PHE A 6 5.17 5.03 16.04
N PRO A 7 4.90 6.05 15.21
CA PRO A 7 3.92 7.07 15.58
C PRO A 7 2.55 6.42 15.63
N LYS A 8 1.85 6.64 16.75
CA LYS A 8 0.49 6.21 17.00
C LYS A 8 -0.42 7.02 16.07
N ILE A 9 -1.16 6.36 15.18
CA ILE A 9 -2.15 7.04 14.33
C ILE A 9 -3.31 7.42 15.26
N GLU A 10 -3.45 8.70 15.54
CA GLU A 10 -4.60 9.24 16.27
C GLU A 10 -5.81 9.27 15.33
N GLU A 11 -6.89 8.61 15.75
CA GLU A 11 -8.18 8.65 15.06
C GLU A 11 -8.83 10.02 15.33
N ASN A 12 -8.57 11.00 14.45
CA ASN A 12 -9.25 12.28 14.51
C ASN A 12 -10.51 12.25 13.65
N LYS A 13 -11.67 12.26 14.32
CA LYS A 13 -13.00 12.20 13.75
C LYS A 13 -13.52 13.63 13.54
N ASP A 14 -13.01 14.32 12.51
CA ASP A 14 -13.52 15.64 12.12
C ASP A 14 -13.57 15.84 10.59
N ASN A 15 -14.79 15.71 10.05
CA ASN A 15 -15.46 16.69 9.19
C ASN A 15 -14.74 17.26 7.96
N LYS A 16 -15.15 16.75 6.79
CA LYS A 16 -15.34 17.44 5.49
C LYS A 16 -14.53 18.73 5.29
N THR A 17 -13.33 18.61 4.70
CA THR A 17 -12.86 19.57 3.72
C THR A 17 -12.34 18.82 2.50
N ALA A 18 -12.87 19.20 1.34
CA ALA A 18 -12.29 18.86 0.05
C ALA A 18 -11.00 19.65 -0.07
N SER A 19 -9.92 19.12 0.50
CA SER A 19 -8.59 19.67 0.34
C SER A 19 -7.77 18.69 -0.49
N THR A 20 -7.17 19.22 -1.56
CA THR A 20 -6.16 18.56 -2.40
C THR A 20 -4.86 18.37 -1.60
N GLU A 21 -4.96 17.81 -0.41
CA GLU A 21 -3.83 17.56 0.46
C GLU A 21 -3.25 16.22 0.05
N ARG A 22 -2.14 16.28 -0.70
CA ARG A 22 -1.29 15.13 -0.94
C ARG A 22 -0.87 14.58 0.42
N GLY A 23 -1.49 13.48 0.81
CA GLY A 23 -1.24 12.76 2.05
C GLY A 23 -0.29 11.60 1.81
N ARG A 24 0.28 11.09 2.90
CA ARG A 24 1.02 9.83 2.88
C ARG A 24 0.04 8.68 3.04
N ALA A 25 0.15 7.66 2.19
CA ALA A 25 -0.69 6.47 2.22
C ALA A 25 0.17 5.21 2.15
N ALA A 26 -0.34 4.11 2.69
CA ALA A 26 0.34 2.83 2.64
C ALA A 26 -0.58 1.74 2.10
N VAL A 27 -0.02 0.84 1.29
CA VAL A 27 -0.71 -0.31 0.70
C VAL A 27 0.13 -1.56 0.89
N VAL A 28 -0.51 -2.67 1.21
CA VAL A 28 0.10 -4.01 1.20
C VAL A 28 -0.61 -4.89 0.19
N PHE A 29 0.14 -5.58 -0.66
CA PHE A 29 -0.42 -6.53 -1.61
C PHE A 29 0.49 -7.75 -1.76
N SER A 30 -0.06 -8.88 -2.21
CA SER A 30 0.73 -10.09 -2.45
C SER A 30 1.04 -10.27 -3.94
N LEU A 31 2.24 -10.75 -4.22
CA LEU A 31 2.70 -11.10 -5.56
C LEU A 31 3.15 -12.55 -5.61
N LYS A 32 2.82 -13.24 -6.70
CA LYS A 32 3.48 -14.51 -7.05
C LYS A 32 4.96 -14.26 -7.29
N ASN A 33 5.79 -15.22 -6.90
CA ASN A 33 7.21 -15.20 -7.18
C ASN A 33 7.48 -15.49 -8.67
N GLU A 34 7.24 -14.50 -9.52
CA GLU A 34 7.51 -14.53 -10.96
C GLU A 34 8.41 -13.39 -11.40
N VAL A 35 9.21 -13.64 -12.44
CA VAL A 35 10.10 -12.63 -13.02
C VAL A 35 9.26 -11.44 -13.53
N GLY A 36 9.62 -10.24 -13.08
CA GLY A 36 8.93 -9.01 -13.47
C GLY A 36 7.60 -8.74 -12.77
N GLY A 37 7.14 -9.60 -11.85
CA GLY A 37 5.89 -9.39 -11.11
C GLY A 37 5.86 -8.06 -10.35
N LEU A 38 6.96 -7.72 -9.66
CA LEU A 38 7.09 -6.44 -8.97
C LEU A 38 7.13 -5.26 -9.95
N VAL A 39 7.82 -5.40 -11.09
CA VAL A 39 7.90 -4.35 -12.11
C VAL A 39 6.50 -4.02 -12.66
N LYS A 40 5.67 -5.03 -12.95
CA LYS A 40 4.29 -4.84 -13.39
C LYS A 40 3.46 -4.07 -12.35
N ALA A 41 3.61 -4.40 -11.07
CA ALA A 41 2.89 -3.73 -10.00
C ALA A 41 3.34 -2.26 -9.82
N LEU A 42 4.65 -2.00 -9.82
CA LEU A 42 5.19 -0.64 -9.68
C LEU A 42 4.86 0.26 -10.87
N LYS A 43 4.67 -0.32 -12.06
CA LYS A 43 4.21 0.42 -13.23
C LYS A 43 2.86 1.10 -13.00
N LEU A 44 1.98 0.49 -12.21
CA LEU A 44 0.68 1.09 -11.86
C LEU A 44 0.86 2.40 -11.09
N PHE A 45 1.76 2.45 -10.12
CA PHE A 45 2.05 3.68 -9.36
C PHE A 45 2.65 4.75 -10.27
N GLN A 46 3.57 4.37 -11.17
CA GLN A 46 4.17 5.28 -12.13
C GLN A 46 3.13 5.88 -13.10
N GLU A 47 2.28 5.04 -13.70
CA GLU A 47 1.23 5.47 -14.64
C GLU A 47 0.16 6.35 -13.98
N ASN A 48 -0.05 6.20 -12.67
CA ASN A 48 -0.98 7.03 -11.87
C ASN A 48 -0.31 8.26 -11.24
N HIS A 49 0.95 8.55 -11.59
CA HIS A 49 1.71 9.68 -11.06
C HIS A 49 1.80 9.69 -9.52
N VAL A 50 1.97 8.51 -8.92
CA VAL A 50 2.15 8.34 -7.47
C VAL A 50 3.62 8.05 -7.16
N ASN A 51 4.19 8.87 -6.26
CA ASN A 51 5.56 8.70 -5.81
C ASN A 51 5.63 7.70 -4.66
N LEU A 52 6.62 6.80 -4.69
CA LEU A 52 6.89 5.89 -3.57
C LEU A 52 7.92 6.52 -2.65
N VAL A 53 7.63 6.51 -1.35
CA VAL A 53 8.55 6.94 -0.29
C VAL A 53 9.30 5.75 0.28
N HIS A 54 8.62 4.61 0.41
CA HIS A 54 9.23 3.37 0.88
C HIS A 54 8.62 2.15 0.20
N ILE A 55 9.46 1.17 -0.06
CA ILE A 55 9.03 -0.14 -0.53
C ILE A 55 9.84 -1.21 0.19
N GLU A 56 9.14 -2.21 0.72
CA GLU A 56 9.77 -3.42 1.23
C GLU A 56 9.01 -4.66 0.74
N SER A 57 9.77 -5.73 0.55
CA SER A 57 9.22 -7.05 0.27
C SER A 57 9.53 -7.98 1.42
N ARG A 58 8.59 -8.84 1.78
CA ARG A 58 8.81 -9.97 2.68
C ARG A 58 8.22 -11.24 2.09
N LYS A 59 8.80 -12.39 2.44
CA LYS A 59 8.20 -13.68 2.10
C LYS A 59 6.84 -13.81 2.79
N SER A 60 5.80 -14.22 2.07
CA SER A 60 4.48 -14.39 2.68
C SER A 60 4.52 -15.52 3.71
N LYS A 61 3.86 -15.28 4.85
CA LYS A 61 3.63 -16.30 5.88
C LYS A 61 2.44 -17.20 5.56
N ARG A 62 1.53 -16.74 4.69
CA ARG A 62 0.28 -17.43 4.34
C ARG A 62 0.43 -18.32 3.11
N ARG A 63 1.26 -17.92 2.14
CA ARG A 63 1.43 -18.63 0.86
C ARG A 63 2.92 -18.78 0.52
N ASN A 64 3.41 -20.02 0.44
CA ASN A 64 4.84 -20.32 0.32
C ASN A 64 5.53 -19.79 -0.95
N SER A 65 4.77 -19.54 -2.01
CA SER A 65 5.27 -19.09 -3.33
C SER A 65 4.96 -17.62 -3.63
N GLU A 66 4.65 -16.84 -2.60
CA GLU A 66 4.29 -15.43 -2.72
C GLU A 66 5.11 -14.52 -1.80
N PHE A 67 5.20 -13.26 -2.21
CA PHE A 67 5.76 -12.17 -1.44
C PHE A 67 4.66 -11.18 -1.07
N GLU A 68 4.73 -10.63 0.13
CA GLU A 68 3.95 -9.47 0.53
C GLU A 68 4.81 -8.23 0.31
N ILE A 69 4.26 -7.27 -0.42
CA ILE A 69 4.90 -6.01 -0.76
C ILE A 69 4.20 -4.92 0.04
N PHE A 70 4.96 -4.20 0.86
CA PHE A 70 4.50 -2.97 1.49
C PHE A 70 5.00 -1.79 0.67
N VAL A 71 4.11 -0.85 0.40
CA VAL A 71 4.41 0.39 -0.31
C VAL A 71 3.86 1.54 0.50
N ASP A 72 4.73 2.49 0.81
CA ASP A 72 4.41 3.80 1.36
C ASP A 72 4.58 4.84 0.26
N CYS A 73 3.56 5.66 0.02
CA CYS A 73 3.51 6.55 -1.13
C CYS A 73 2.85 7.90 -0.84
N ASP A 74 3.25 8.90 -1.60
CA ASP A 74 2.62 10.23 -1.61
C ASP A 74 1.47 10.20 -2.60
N SER A 75 0.23 10.12 -2.10
CA SER A 75 -0.96 10.02 -2.93
C SER A 75 -2.15 10.73 -2.30
N ASN A 76 -3.05 11.24 -3.15
CA ASN A 76 -4.37 11.65 -2.69
C ASN A 76 -5.34 10.46 -2.67
N ARG A 77 -6.53 10.68 -2.10
CA ARG A 77 -7.54 9.63 -1.93
C ARG A 77 -8.01 9.01 -3.26
N GLU A 78 -8.08 9.80 -4.32
CA GLU A 78 -8.54 9.34 -5.64
C GLU A 78 -7.49 8.45 -6.32
N GLN A 79 -6.23 8.89 -6.34
CA GLN A 79 -5.10 8.12 -6.87
C GLN A 79 -4.93 6.79 -6.12
N LEU A 80 -5.03 6.82 -4.79
CA LEU A 80 -4.93 5.61 -3.96
C LEU A 80 -6.04 4.63 -4.31
N HIS A 81 -7.27 5.11 -4.44
CA HIS A 81 -8.41 4.29 -4.80
C HIS A 81 -8.25 3.65 -6.19
N GLU A 82 -7.78 4.42 -7.19
CA GLU A 82 -7.50 3.90 -8.53
C GLU A 82 -6.42 2.81 -8.52
N ILE A 83 -5.30 3.05 -7.81
CA ILE A 83 -4.22 2.06 -7.67
C ILE A 83 -4.71 0.78 -7.00
N ILE A 84 -5.51 0.87 -5.91
CA ILE A 84 -6.06 -0.31 -5.24
C ILE A 84 -6.95 -1.11 -6.20
N GLN A 85 -7.79 -0.45 -7.00
CA GLN A 85 -8.62 -1.12 -8.00
C GLN A 85 -7.78 -1.79 -9.09
N LEU A 86 -6.72 -1.14 -9.58
CA LEU A 86 -5.82 -1.69 -10.57
C LEU A 86 -5.04 -2.89 -10.01
N LEU A 87 -4.56 -2.80 -8.77
CA LEU A 87 -3.89 -3.89 -8.08
C LEU A 87 -4.85 -5.08 -7.93
N ARG A 88 -6.10 -4.89 -7.49
CA ARG A 88 -7.08 -5.99 -7.38
C ARG A 88 -7.31 -6.73 -8.70
N LYS A 89 -7.20 -6.06 -9.86
CA LYS A 89 -7.33 -6.68 -11.18
C LYS A 89 -6.11 -7.51 -11.58
N HIS A 90 -4.92 -7.12 -11.12
CA HIS A 90 -3.65 -7.67 -11.61
C HIS A 90 -2.90 -8.52 -10.59
N VAL A 91 -3.19 -8.38 -9.29
CA VAL A 91 -2.48 -9.01 -8.19
C VAL A 91 -3.46 -9.47 -7.10
N ASN A 92 -3.06 -10.48 -6.32
CA ASN A 92 -3.82 -10.91 -5.16
C ASN A 92 -3.64 -9.89 -4.02
N VAL A 93 -4.54 -8.91 -3.94
CA VAL A 93 -4.57 -7.93 -2.84
C VAL A 93 -5.09 -8.61 -1.58
N LEU A 94 -4.38 -8.44 -0.46
CA LEU A 94 -4.91 -8.72 0.87
C LEU A 94 -5.27 -7.36 1.48
N GLU A 95 -6.56 -7.05 1.58
CA GLU A 95 -7.01 -6.02 2.52
C GLU A 95 -6.76 -6.54 3.93
N MET A 96 -6.10 -5.73 4.75
CA MET A 96 -6.27 -5.84 6.19
C MET A 96 -7.39 -4.90 6.57
N ASP A 97 -8.58 -5.46 6.85
CA ASP A 97 -9.46 -4.81 7.81
C ASP A 97 -8.67 -4.65 9.10
N ALA A 98 -8.69 -3.44 9.66
CA ALA A 98 -8.14 -3.20 10.98
C ALA A 98 -8.75 -4.23 11.96
N PRO A 99 -7.97 -4.82 12.89
CA PRO A 99 -8.56 -5.68 13.89
C PRO A 99 -9.59 -4.86 14.67
N ASP A 100 -10.81 -5.37 14.76
CA ASP A 100 -11.82 -4.85 15.69
C ASP A 100 -11.19 -4.83 17.10
N ASN A 101 -11.04 -3.64 17.66
CA ASN A 101 -10.85 -3.45 19.08
C ASN A 101 -11.58 -2.20 19.56
#